data_AF-A0A0F9G0N4-F1
#
_entry.id   AF-A0A0F9G0N4-F1
#
_cell.length_a   1.000
_cell.length_b   1.000
_cell.length_c   1.000
_cell.angle_alpha   90.00
_cell.angle_beta   90.00
_cell.angle_gamma   90.00
#
_symmetry.space_group_name_H-M   'P 1'
#
loop_
_entity.id
_entity.type
_entity.pdbx_description
1 polymer ?
#
loop_
_entity_poly.entity_id
_entity_poly.type
_entity_poly.pdbx_seq_one_letter_code
_entity_poly.pdbx_strand_id
1 'polypeptide(L)' 'MSKKVILITIDCLRYDHLKIYGYNKNVAPNIEKFSKDAIIFQNAIANGSNTPSSFYSLFTSSIPSPGRRYAIYIS' A
#
# COMPACT_ATOMS: atom_id res chain seq x y z
N MET A 1 20.09 19.74 -7.75
CA MET A 1 18.66 19.70 -8.15
C MET A 1 17.91 18.83 -7.15
N SER A 2 16.85 19.32 -6.50
CA SER A 2 16.04 18.52 -5.57
C SER A 2 15.04 17.67 -6.33
N LYS A 3 14.92 16.38 -5.99
CA LYS A 3 13.90 15.48 -6.58
C LYS A 3 12.58 15.66 -5.84
N LYS A 4 11.49 15.85 -6.59
CA LYS A 4 10.14 15.83 -6.03
C LYS A 4 9.69 14.37 -5.87
N VAL A 5 9.12 14.04 -4.72
CA VAL A 5 8.62 12.70 -4.41
C VAL A 5 7.14 12.81 -4.08
N ILE A 6 6.33 11.93 -4.67
CA ILE A 6 4.91 11.81 -4.38
C ILE A 6 4.65 10.38 -3.91
N LEU A 7 4.06 10.24 -2.73
CA LEU A 7 3.62 8.96 -2.17
C LEU A 7 2.10 8.85 -2.36
N ILE A 8 1.66 7.89 -3.17
CA ILE A 8 0.25 7.58 -3.38
C ILE A 8 -0.06 6.26 -2.68
N THR A 9 -1.10 6.26 -1.85
CA THR A 9 -1.58 5.06 -1.13
C THR A 9 -3.07 4.86 -1.43
N ILE A 10 -3.53 3.62 -1.31
CA ILE A 10 -4.93 3.23 -1.51
C ILE A 10 -5.36 2.43 -0.28
N ASP A 11 -6.42 2.86 0.38
CA ASP A 11 -6.93 2.17 1.57
C ASP A 11 -7.72 0.91 1.16
N CYS A 12 -7.56 -0.16 1.94
CA CYS A 12 -8.23 -1.45 1.73
C CYS A 12 -8.04 -2.10 0.34
N LEU A 13 -6.93 -1.82 -0.36
CA LEU A 13 -6.62 -2.45 -1.64
C LEU A 13 -6.08 -3.89 -1.45
N ARG A 14 -6.72 -4.86 -2.09
CA ARG A 14 -6.22 -6.25 -2.17
C ARG A 14 -5.26 -6.43 -3.35
N TYR A 15 -4.17 -7.16 -3.13
CA TYR A 15 -3.13 -7.41 -4.14
C TYR A 15 -3.69 -7.97 -5.46
N ASP A 16 -4.53 -9.01 -5.40
CA ASP A 16 -5.05 -9.72 -6.57
C ASP A 16 -6.27 -9.03 -7.24
N HIS A 17 -6.59 -7.79 -6.86
CA HIS A 17 -7.68 -6.99 -7.46
C HIS A 17 -7.19 -6.00 -8.51
N LEU A 18 -5.91 -6.07 -8.89
CA LEU A 18 -5.36 -5.29 -10.00
C LEU A 18 -4.94 -6.20 -11.15
N LYS A 19 -5.20 -5.74 -12.37
CA LYS A 19 -4.84 -6.47 -13.59
C LYS A 19 -3.33 -6.75 -13.70
N ILE A 20 -2.50 -5.83 -13.21
CA ILE A 20 -1.03 -5.99 -13.15
C ILE A 20 -0.58 -7.18 -12.28
N TYR A 21 -1.46 -7.68 -11.40
CA TYR A 21 -1.25 -8.84 -10.55
C TYR A 21 -2.13 -10.04 -10.96
N GLY A 22 -2.70 -10.02 -12.17
CA GLY A 22 -3.47 -11.13 -12.74
C GLY A 22 -4.99 -11.04 -12.58
N TYR A 23 -5.54 -9.93 -12.09
CA TYR A 23 -6.99 -9.77 -12.00
C TYR A 23 -7.64 -9.69 -13.39
N ASN A 24 -8.76 -10.40 -13.58
CA ASN A 24 -9.43 -10.53 -14.88
C ASN A 24 -10.03 -9.21 -15.41
N LYS A 25 -10.37 -8.27 -14.53
CA LYS A 25 -10.97 -6.98 -14.91
C LYS A 25 -9.97 -5.85 -14.76
N ASN A 26 -9.91 -4.96 -15.75
CA ASN A 26 -9.11 -3.75 -15.65
C ASN A 26 -9.85 -2.64 -14.90
N VAL A 27 -9.91 -2.74 -13.58
CA VAL A 27 -10.57 -1.74 -12.72
C VAL A 27 -9.70 -0.50 -12.45
N ALA A 28 -8.43 -0.53 -12.83
CA ALA A 28 -7.47 0.56 -12.61
C ALA A 28 -6.56 0.79 -13.83
N PRO A 29 -7.12 1.27 -14.96
CA PRO A 29 -6.38 1.40 -16.22
C PRO A 29 -5.19 2.37 -16.13
N ASN A 30 -5.27 3.39 -15.27
CA ASN A 30 -4.15 4.32 -15.05
C ASN A 30 -2.97 3.66 -14.32
N ILE A 31 -3.24 2.70 -13.41
CA ILE A 31 -2.19 1.93 -12.74
C ILE A 31 -1.51 0.99 -13.74
N GLU A 32 -2.29 0.29 -14.59
CA GLU A 32 -1.74 -0.57 -15.65
C GLU A 32 -0.91 0.24 -16.66
N LYS A 33 -1.34 1.46 -17.01
CA LYS A 33 -0.56 2.33 -17.90
C LYS A 33 0.75 2.76 -17.24
N PHE A 34 0.69 3.18 -15.97
CA PHE A 34 1.87 3.61 -15.21
C PHE A 34 2.87 2.48 -14.99
N SER A 35 2.40 1.24 -14.81
CA SER A 35 3.26 0.10 -14.52
C SER A 35 4.19 -0.29 -15.67
N LYS A 36 3.95 0.18 -16.90
CA LYS A 36 4.80 -0.13 -18.07
C LYS A 36 6.22 0.43 -17.96
N ASP A 37 6.37 1.55 -17.26
CA ASP A 37 7.64 2.26 -17.07
C ASP A 37 8.07 2.28 -15.59
N ALA A 38 7.49 1.41 -14.76
CA ALA A 38 7.73 1.35 -13.33
C ALA A 38 8.31 -0.01 -12.88
N ILE A 39 8.92 -0.02 -11.70
CA ILE A 39 9.32 -1.26 -11.02
C ILE A 39 8.12 -1.80 -10.24
N ILE A 40 7.78 -3.07 -10.47
CA ILE A 40 6.65 -3.74 -9.83
C ILE A 40 7.18 -4.70 -8.76
N PHE A 41 6.64 -4.60 -7.53
CA PHE A 41 6.98 -5.49 -6.43
C PHE A 41 5.91 -6.57 -6.29
N GLN A 42 6.32 -7.84 -6.38
CA GLN A 42 5.40 -8.97 -6.17
C GLN A 42 5.18 -9.31 -4.70
N ASN A 43 6.13 -8.93 -3.84
CA ASN A 43 6.14 -9.25 -2.40
C ASN A 43 6.25 -7.97 -1.56
N ALA A 44 5.22 -7.12 -1.62
CA ALA A 44 5.12 -5.92 -0.79
C ALA A 44 4.20 -6.19 0.41
N ILE A 45 4.79 -6.53 1.57
CA ILE A 45 4.07 -6.96 2.77
C ILE A 45 3.91 -5.77 3.73
N ALA A 46 2.70 -5.51 4.19
CA ALA A 46 2.42 -4.49 5.21
C ALA A 46 2.84 -4.96 6.61
N ASN A 47 3.34 -4.03 7.44
CA ASN A 47 3.72 -4.31 8.83
C ASN A 47 2.52 -4.44 9.79
N GLY A 48 1.30 -4.32 9.29
CA GLY A 48 0.04 -4.52 10.01
C GLY A 48 -1.13 -4.66 9.05
N SER A 49 -2.25 -5.20 9.52
CA SER A 49 -3.45 -5.40 8.69
C SER A 49 -4.41 -4.19 8.69
N ASN A 50 -4.26 -3.27 9.64
CA ASN A 50 -5.10 -2.09 9.81
C ASN A 50 -4.34 -0.80 9.46
N THR A 51 -5.09 0.20 9.01
CA THR A 51 -4.57 1.50 8.54
C THR A 51 -3.60 2.16 9.53
N PRO A 52 -3.88 2.24 10.85
CA PRO A 52 -2.94 2.88 11.80
C PRO A 52 -1.58 2.21 11.87
N SER A 53 -1.53 0.88 11.94
CA SER A 53 -0.27 0.13 12.07
C SER A 53 0.54 0.18 10.77
N SER A 54 -0.13 0.10 9.62
CA SER A 54 0.49 0.17 8.30
C SER A 54 1.14 1.52 8.04
N PHE A 55 0.39 2.62 8.25
CA PHE A 55 0.91 3.97 8.03
C PHE A 55 1.97 4.39 9.04
N TYR A 56 1.85 3.98 10.31
CA TYR A 56 2.90 4.23 11.30
C TYR A 56 4.24 3.69 10.83
N SER A 57 4.26 2.44 10.39
CA SER A 57 5.48 1.78 9.91
C SER A 57 6.00 2.39 8.62
N LEU A 58 5.10 2.75 7.69
CA LEU A 58 5.43 3.36 6.40
C LEU A 58 6.17 4.70 6.58
N PHE A 59 5.74 5.54 7.53
CA PHE A 59 6.35 6.85 7.75
C PHE A 59 7.57 6.83 8.68
N THR A 60 7.61 5.90 9.64
CA THR A 60 8.66 5.88 10.66
C THR A 60 9.74 4.83 10.41
N SER A 61 9.57 3.99 9.40
CA SER A 61 10.42 2.82 9.16
C SER A 61 10.61 1.94 10.41
N SER A 62 9.61 1.92 11.29
CA SER A 62 9.64 1.21 12.59
C SER A 62 8.47 0.25 12.69
N ILE A 63 8.70 -0.92 13.29
CA ILE A 63 7.65 -1.94 13.48
C ILE A 63 6.69 -1.48 14.59
N PRO A 64 5.36 -1.64 14.44
CA PRO A 64 4.42 -1.33 15.51
C PRO A 64 4.70 -2.24 16.70
N SER A 65 4.93 -1.66 17.89
CA SER A 65 5.11 -2.45 19.09
C SER A 65 3.82 -3.23 19.41
N PRO A 66 3.90 -4.54 19.74
CA PRO A 66 2.73 -5.37 20.07
C PRO A 66 1.83 -4.79 21.17
N GLY A 67 2.38 -3.92 22.04
CA GLY A 67 1.65 -3.29 23.15
C GLY A 67 0.94 -1.97 22.79
N ARG A 68 1.25 -1.34 21.65
CA ARG A 68 0.55 -0.13 21.19
C ARG A 68 -0.72 -0.55 20.46
N ARG A 69 -1.78 -0.80 21.23
CA ARG A 69 -3.14 -0.90 20.70
C ARG A 69 -3.51 0.45 20.09
N TYR A 70 -3.31 0.61 18.78
CA TYR A 70 -4.04 1.60 18.01
C TYR A 70 -5.52 1.20 18.12
N ALA A 71 -6.23 1.81 19.06
CA ALA A 71 -7.63 1.51 19.34
C ALA A 71 -8.43 1.71 18.05
N ILE A 72 -8.84 0.60 17.44
CA ILE A 72 -9.79 0.62 16.34
C ILE A 72 -11.15 0.76 17.01
N TYR A 73 -11.58 2.01 17.24
CA TYR A 73 -12.98 2.28 17.52
C TYR A 73 -13.74 2.08 16.21
N ILE A 74 -14.35 0.90 16.05
CA ILE A 74 -15.42 0.71 15.10
C ILE A 74 -16.68 1.19 15.84
N SER A 75 -17.11 2.41 15.56
CA SER A 75 -18.47 2.88 15.89
C SER A 75 -19.48 2.29 14.93
#